data_AF-A0A2D4FHT0-F1
#
_entry.id   AF-A0A2D4FHT0-F1
#
_cell.length_a   1.000
_cell.length_b   1.000
_cell.length_c   1.000
_cell.angle_alpha   90.00
_cell.angle_beta   90.00
_cell.angle_gamma   90.00
#
_symmetry.space_group_name_H-M   'P 1'
#
loop_
_entity.id
_entity.type
_entity.pdbx_description
1 polymer ?
#
loop_
_entity_poly.entity_id
_entity_poly.type
_entity_poly.pdbx_seq_one_letter_code
_entity_poly.pdbx_strand_id
1 'polypeptide(L)'
;EQENICLVEDFNAVVNLDRDYKSNKKNKNRRKILSKTFFDMAHELNLSDSWRELNGEESGYTFYSNPHQSLSRIDMIWMNKELENEVKYRNNGQYLGNNPRQLIWKGYNKKKTED
;
A
#
# COMPACT_ATOMS: atom_id res chain seq x y z
N GLU A 1 24.56 -1.83 -9.98
CA GLU A 1 23.17 -2.24 -10.24
C GLU A 1 22.30 -1.49 -9.25
N GLN A 2 21.11 -1.03 -9.66
CA GLN A 2 20.16 -0.42 -8.74
C GLN A 2 19.40 -1.56 -8.06
N GLU A 3 19.42 -1.61 -6.73
CA GLU A 3 18.63 -2.62 -6.01
C GLU A 3 17.15 -2.29 -6.10
N ASN A 4 16.32 -3.32 -6.25
CA ASN A 4 14.88 -3.15 -6.20
C ASN A 4 14.42 -3.04 -4.73
N ILE A 5 13.54 -2.08 -4.47
CA ILE A 5 13.06 -1.71 -3.13
C ILE A 5 11.57 -2.05 -3.02
N CYS A 6 11.18 -2.53 -1.84
CA CYS A 6 9.79 -2.74 -1.43
C CYS A 6 9.59 -2.20 0.00
N LEU A 7 8.66 -1.28 0.16
CA LEU A 7 8.24 -0.69 1.43
C LEU A 7 6.84 -1.22 1.77
N VAL A 8 6.68 -1.89 2.91
CA VAL A 8 5.42 -2.51 3.35
C VAL A 8 5.18 -2.14 4.80
N GLU A 9 4.35 -1.13 5.05
CA GLU A 9 4.16 -0.60 6.41
C GLU A 9 2.78 0.08 6.59
N ASP A 10 2.45 0.37 7.86
CA ASP A 10 1.43 1.36 8.24
C ASP A 10 2.04 2.76 8.23
N PHE A 11 1.71 3.54 7.21
CA PHE A 11 2.22 4.91 7.04
C PHE A 11 1.50 5.93 7.92
N ASN A 12 0.40 5.54 8.60
CA ASN A 12 -0.45 6.43 9.40
C ASN A 12 -0.93 7.71 8.69
N ALA A 13 -0.91 7.70 7.36
CA ALA A 13 -1.30 8.78 6.46
C ALA A 13 -1.88 8.20 5.18
N VAL A 14 -2.73 8.96 4.50
CA VAL A 14 -3.36 8.53 3.24
C VAL A 14 -2.64 9.13 2.03
N VAL A 15 -2.79 8.54 0.85
CA VAL A 15 -2.29 9.12 -0.41
C VAL A 15 -3.26 10.17 -0.95
N ASN A 16 -4.56 9.85 -0.96
CA ASN A 16 -5.59 10.72 -1.51
C ASN A 16 -6.82 10.78 -0.59
N LEU A 17 -7.23 11.98 -0.15
CA LEU A 17 -8.36 12.14 0.77
C LEU A 17 -9.70 11.67 0.22
N ASP A 18 -9.92 11.73 -1.08
CA ASP A 18 -11.20 11.35 -1.70
C ASP A 18 -11.32 9.85 -1.86
N ARG A 19 -10.20 9.18 -2.16
CA ARG A 19 -10.17 7.73 -2.45
C ARG A 19 -9.85 6.89 -1.22
N ASP A 20 -8.93 7.36 -0.39
CA ASP A 20 -8.34 6.60 0.71
C ASP A 20 -8.90 6.97 2.08
N TYR A 21 -9.83 7.91 2.16
CA TYR A 21 -10.43 8.31 3.42
C TYR A 21 -11.94 8.58 3.32
N LYS A 22 -12.72 7.87 4.13
CA LYS A 22 -14.15 8.07 4.28
C LYS A 22 -14.47 8.52 5.69
N SER A 23 -14.98 9.74 5.82
CA SER A 23 -15.45 10.32 7.08
C SER A 23 -16.39 11.50 6.83
N ASN A 24 -16.91 12.09 7.91
CA ASN A 24 -17.63 13.35 7.86
C ASN A 24 -16.69 14.52 7.49
N LYS A 25 -17.22 15.58 6.84
CA LYS A 25 -16.43 16.74 6.35
C LYS A 25 -15.44 17.32 7.37
N LYS A 26 -15.85 17.45 8.64
CA LYS A 26 -14.99 17.97 9.73
C LYS A 26 -13.76 17.09 9.98
N ASN A 27 -13.90 15.77 9.89
CA ASN A 27 -12.81 14.81 10.12
C ASN A 27 -11.93 14.67 8.86
N LYS A 28 -12.49 14.89 7.66
CA LYS A 28 -11.77 14.88 6.39
C LYS A 28 -10.63 15.90 6.36
N ASN A 29 -10.87 17.11 6.83
CA ASN A 29 -9.88 18.19 6.84
C ASN A 29 -8.72 17.96 7.85
N ARG A 30 -8.86 17.02 8.78
CA ARG A 30 -7.84 16.72 9.80
C ARG A 30 -6.97 15.53 9.43
N ARG A 31 -7.27 14.83 8.33
CA ARG A 31 -6.59 13.61 7.96
C ARG A 31 -5.20 13.93 7.38
N LYS A 32 -4.18 13.23 7.86
CA LYS A 32 -2.82 13.33 7.33
C LYS A 32 -2.75 12.71 5.94
N ILE A 33 -2.18 13.46 5.00
CA ILE A 33 -1.77 12.98 3.69
C ILE A 33 -0.26 12.73 3.77
N LEU A 34 0.26 11.75 3.03
CA LEU A 34 1.70 11.61 2.83
C LEU A 34 2.31 12.93 2.36
N SER A 35 3.50 13.25 2.87
CA SER A 35 4.14 14.53 2.59
C SER A 35 4.65 14.59 1.15
N LYS A 36 4.83 15.80 0.61
CA LYS A 36 5.45 15.99 -0.70
C LYS A 36 6.82 15.30 -0.79
N THR A 37 7.63 15.38 0.27
CA THR A 37 8.95 14.73 0.35
C THR A 37 8.87 13.22 0.18
N PHE A 38 7.81 12.58 0.70
CA PHE A 38 7.61 11.14 0.47
C PHE A 38 7.40 10.85 -1.02
N PHE A 39 6.55 11.64 -1.70
CA PHE A 39 6.30 11.47 -3.13
C PHE A 39 7.53 11.80 -3.99
N ASP A 40 8.32 12.81 -3.61
CA ASP A 40 9.58 13.13 -4.29
C ASP A 40 10.55 11.95 -4.20
N MET A 41 10.72 11.37 -2.99
CA MET A 41 11.54 10.18 -2.78
C MET A 41 11.03 8.95 -3.52
N ALA A 42 9.71 8.69 -3.48
CA ALA A 42 9.11 7.58 -4.22
C ALA A 42 9.34 7.73 -5.73
N HIS A 43 9.22 8.94 -6.27
CA HIS A 43 9.50 9.23 -7.67
C HIS A 43 10.98 9.02 -8.02
N GLU A 44 11.91 9.55 -7.21
CA GLU A 44 13.36 9.37 -7.43
C GLU A 44 13.79 7.90 -7.37
N LEU A 45 13.14 7.10 -6.52
CA LEU A 45 13.40 5.67 -6.38
C LEU A 45 12.56 4.80 -7.32
N ASN A 46 11.75 5.39 -8.20
CA ASN A 46 10.86 4.68 -9.12
C ASN A 46 9.91 3.68 -8.40
N LEU A 47 9.31 4.13 -7.29
CA LEU A 47 8.35 3.39 -6.49
C LEU A 47 6.92 3.80 -6.83
N SER A 48 6.04 2.82 -6.98
CA SER A 48 4.60 3.00 -7.15
C SER A 48 3.81 2.37 -6.01
N ASP A 49 2.64 2.93 -5.69
CA ASP A 49 1.65 2.30 -4.81
C ASP A 49 1.04 1.10 -5.54
N SER A 50 1.64 -0.06 -5.37
CA SER A 50 1.36 -1.24 -6.18
C SER A 50 -0.07 -1.75 -6.03
N TRP A 51 -0.69 -1.51 -4.89
CA TRP A 51 -2.11 -1.85 -4.76
C TRP A 51 -2.99 -0.90 -5.55
N ARG A 52 -2.68 0.41 -5.54
CA ARG A 52 -3.45 1.40 -6.31
C ARG A 52 -3.35 1.14 -7.81
N GLU A 53 -2.18 0.76 -8.31
CA GLU A 53 -1.98 0.37 -9.71
C GLU A 53 -2.88 -0.81 -10.10
N LEU A 54 -3.01 -1.82 -9.24
CA LEU A 54 -3.81 -3.02 -9.54
C LEU A 54 -5.32 -2.85 -9.36
N ASN A 55 -5.74 -1.96 -8.47
CA ASN A 55 -7.15 -1.89 -8.03
C ASN A 55 -7.82 -0.55 -8.41
N GLY A 56 -7.14 0.31 -9.18
CA GLY A 56 -7.72 1.49 -9.81
C GLY A 56 -8.46 2.41 -8.84
N GLU A 57 -9.80 2.44 -8.92
CA GLU A 57 -10.68 3.30 -8.11
C GLU A 57 -11.24 2.61 -6.86
N GLU A 58 -10.89 1.35 -6.60
CA GLU A 58 -11.35 0.69 -5.38
C GLU A 58 -10.84 1.42 -4.12
N SER A 59 -11.64 1.41 -3.06
CA SER A 59 -11.29 2.13 -1.83
C SER A 59 -10.20 1.43 -1.02
N GLY A 60 -10.33 0.11 -0.87
CA GLY A 60 -9.34 -0.74 -0.20
C GLY A 60 -8.97 -0.31 1.21
N TYR A 61 -9.90 0.24 1.99
CA TYR A 61 -9.62 0.66 3.37
C TYR A 61 -9.02 -0.48 4.20
N THR A 62 -8.03 -0.14 5.02
CA THR A 62 -7.25 -1.08 5.83
C THR A 62 -7.37 -0.79 7.32
N PHE A 63 -8.03 0.31 7.71
CA PHE A 63 -8.22 0.69 9.10
C PHE A 63 -9.56 1.37 9.33
N TYR A 64 -10.23 1.02 10.43
CA TYR A 64 -11.41 1.71 10.94
C TYR A 64 -11.15 2.36 12.30
N SER A 65 -11.45 3.65 12.41
CA SER A 65 -11.30 4.42 13.64
C SER A 65 -12.63 4.61 14.36
N ASN A 66 -12.86 3.85 15.44
CA ASN A 66 -14.07 3.98 16.29
C ASN A 66 -14.36 5.43 16.75
N PRO A 67 -13.40 6.21 17.30
CA PRO A 67 -13.70 7.55 17.82
C PRO A 67 -14.12 8.55 16.74
N HIS A 68 -13.65 8.35 15.51
CA HIS A 68 -13.84 9.27 14.39
C HIS A 68 -14.89 8.76 13.39
N GLN A 69 -15.39 7.54 13.59
CA GLN A 69 -16.32 6.86 12.70
C GLN A 69 -15.85 6.94 11.23
N SER A 70 -14.58 6.59 11.00
CA SER A 70 -13.92 6.77 9.71
C SER A 70 -13.16 5.55 9.22
N LEU A 71 -13.10 5.39 7.91
CA LEU A 71 -12.36 4.34 7.22
C LEU A 71 -11.18 4.96 6.48
N SER A 72 -10.01 4.34 6.60
CA SER A 72 -8.76 4.82 6.00
C SER A 72 -8.00 3.68 5.34
N ARG A 73 -7.29 3.97 4.25
CA ARG A 73 -6.23 3.10 3.71
C ARG A 73 -4.88 3.67 4.15
N ILE A 74 -4.21 3.01 5.08
CA ILE A 74 -2.92 3.44 5.65
C ILE A 74 -1.82 2.39 5.58
N ASP A 75 -2.21 1.13 5.45
CA ASP A 75 -1.31 0.03 5.16
C ASP A 75 -1.11 -0.01 3.64
N MET A 76 0.12 0.26 3.21
CA MET A 76 0.45 0.44 1.79
C MET A 76 1.69 -0.34 1.41
N ILE A 77 1.78 -0.66 0.13
CA ILE A 77 2.90 -1.38 -0.47
C ILE A 77 3.42 -0.48 -1.59
N TRP A 78 4.64 0.01 -1.43
CA TRP A 78 5.35 0.78 -2.44
C TRP A 78 6.53 -0.02 -2.94
N MET A 79 6.61 -0.30 -4.23
CA MET A 79 7.75 -1.05 -4.79
C MET A 79 8.09 -0.62 -6.21
N ASN A 80 9.28 -1.02 -6.64
CA ASN A 80 9.67 -0.92 -8.05
C ASN A 80 8.80 -1.83 -8.92
N LYS A 81 8.51 -1.38 -10.13
CA LYS A 81 7.66 -2.09 -11.10
C LYS A 81 8.22 -3.44 -11.53
N GLU A 82 9.55 -3.58 -11.50
CA GLU A 82 10.25 -4.84 -11.72
C GLU A 82 9.82 -5.91 -10.70
N LEU A 83 9.70 -5.54 -9.41
CA LEU A 83 9.24 -6.45 -8.36
C LEU A 83 7.76 -6.76 -8.45
N GLU A 84 6.93 -5.84 -8.94
CA GLU A 84 5.48 -6.08 -9.09
C GLU A 84 5.18 -7.33 -9.94
N ASN A 85 6.03 -7.61 -10.94
CA ASN A 85 5.90 -8.81 -11.79
C ASN A 85 6.25 -10.11 -11.05
N GLU A 86 7.07 -10.03 -10.01
CA GLU A 86 7.56 -11.18 -9.23
C GLU A 86 6.67 -11.52 -8.03
N VAL A 87 5.66 -10.71 -7.75
CA VAL A 87 4.80 -10.88 -6.58
C VAL A 87 3.39 -11.32 -6.95
N LYS A 88 2.67 -11.88 -5.98
CA LYS A 88 1.23 -12.16 -6.04
C LYS A 88 0.55 -11.51 -4.85
N TYR A 89 -0.54 -10.80 -5.10
CA TYR A 89 -1.40 -10.25 -4.06
C TYR A 89 -2.45 -11.29 -3.68
N ARG A 90 -2.57 -11.55 -2.38
CA ARG A 90 -3.64 -12.39 -1.83
C ARG A 90 -4.52 -11.54 -0.93
N ASN A 91 -5.81 -11.46 -1.29
CA ASN A 91 -6.83 -10.87 -0.44
C ASN A 91 -7.41 -11.96 0.46
N ASN A 92 -7.22 -11.82 1.78
CA ASN A 92 -7.69 -12.81 2.75
C ASN A 92 -9.07 -12.47 3.35
N GLY A 93 -9.74 -11.43 2.86
CA GLY A 93 -10.99 -10.93 3.43
C GLY A 93 -10.78 -10.00 4.63
N GLN A 94 -11.87 -9.38 5.09
CA GLN A 94 -11.87 -8.43 6.21
C GLN A 94 -11.78 -9.15 7.56
N TYR A 95 -10.81 -8.78 8.39
CA TYR A 95 -10.72 -9.20 9.79
C TYR A 95 -10.74 -7.97 10.70
N LEU A 96 -11.77 -7.83 11.54
CA LEU A 96 -11.80 -6.90 12.68
C LEU A 96 -11.37 -5.44 12.35
N GLY A 97 -11.80 -4.91 11.21
CA GLY A 97 -11.52 -3.53 10.81
C GLY A 97 -10.19 -3.33 10.06
N ASN A 98 -9.37 -4.37 9.95
CA ASN A 98 -8.17 -4.40 9.11
C ASN A 98 -8.34 -5.37 7.94
N ASN A 99 -7.75 -5.00 6.80
CA ASN A 99 -7.76 -5.83 5.59
C ASN A 99 -6.32 -6.25 5.32
N PRO A 100 -5.83 -7.36 5.92
CA PRO A 100 -4.44 -7.77 5.78
C PRO A 100 -4.15 -8.06 4.32
N ARG A 101 -3.25 -7.26 3.74
CA ARG A 101 -2.77 -7.45 2.37
C ARG A 101 -1.54 -8.33 2.43
N GLN A 102 -1.65 -9.54 1.89
CA GLN A 102 -0.51 -10.42 1.78
C GLN A 102 0.14 -10.26 0.42
N LEU A 103 1.44 -9.97 0.45
CA LEU A 103 2.32 -10.00 -0.70
C LEU A 103 3.12 -11.30 -0.65
N ILE A 104 2.99 -12.11 -1.70
CA ILE A 104 3.73 -13.37 -1.82
C ILE A 104 4.76 -13.16 -2.93
N TRP A 105 6.05 -13.17 -2.57
CA TRP A 105 7.12 -13.21 -3.56
C TRP A 105 7.17 -14.61 -4.18
N LYS A 106 7.11 -14.69 -5.52
CA LYS A 106 7.23 -15.95 -6.26
C LYS A 106 8.61 -16.61 -6.10
N GLY A 107 9.61 -15.84 -5.66
CA GLY A 107 10.96 -16.30 -5.39
C GLY A 107 11.75 -16.63 -6.65
N TYR A 108 13.07 -16.61 -6.50
CA TYR A 108 14.00 -17.14 -7.49
C TYR A 108 13.93 -18.67 -7.44
N ASN A 109 13.56 -19.32 -8.55
CA ASN A 109 13.78 -20.75 -8.71
C ASN A 109 15.29 -20.99 -8.66
N LYS A 110 15.83 -21.35 -7.48
CA LYS A 110 17.19 -21.89 -7.38
C LYS A 110 17.21 -23.09 -8.32
N LYS A 111 17.82 -22.96 -9.50
CA LYS A 111 18.25 -24.13 -10.26
C LYS A 111 19.05 -24.95 -9.25
N LYS A 112 18.59 -26.15 -8.92
CA LYS A 112 19.42 -27.10 -8.20
C LYS A 112 20.68 -27.23 -9.05
N THR A 113 21.80 -26.72 -8.56
CA THR A 113 23.09 -27.22 -9.00
C THR A 113 23.08 -28.69 -8.62
N GLU A 114 22.98 -29.54 -9.64
CA GLU A 114 23.31 -30.95 -9.52
C GLU A 114 24.82 -30.98 -9.27
N ASP A 115 25.19 -31.32 -8.03
CA ASP A 115 26.54 -31.75 -7.68
C ASP A 115 26.73 -33.23 -8.06
#